data_AF-A8VFF3-F1
#
_entry.id   AF-A8VFF3-F1
#
_cell.length_a   1.000
_cell.length_b   1.000
_cell.length_c   1.000
_cell.angle_alpha   90.00
_cell.angle_beta   90.00
_cell.angle_gamma   90.00
#
_symmetry.space_group_name_H-M   'P 1'
#
loop_
_entity.id
_entity.type
_entity.pdbx_description
1 polymer ?
#
loop_
_entity_poly.entity_id
_entity_poly.type
_entity_poly.pdbx_seq_one_letter_code
_entity_poly.pdbx_strand_id
1 'polypeptide(L)'
;NITINGATHIWIDHCTFNDGSNPDSGFPYYYGRKYQHHDGQTDIANGANYITLSYNKYHDHDKGSVIGNSDSKTSDEGKLKVTIHHNYYQNIVQRAPRVRYGQVHIYNNFYAGSKSAAYPFSYAWGAGHASKIYAQNNVFEVPGLAADKVISVFSGGKALHEDGTLLNGAAINASAANGLSQSVGWTPSLHGSIGSSSNVKSDVISKA
;
A
#
# COMPACT_ATOMS: atom_id res chain seq x y z
N ASN A 1 10.97 11.58 0.53
CA ASN A 1 10.04 11.35 -0.60
C ASN A 1 10.84 10.98 -1.83
N ILE A 2 10.38 9.98 -2.59
CA ILE A 2 10.76 9.73 -3.98
C ILE A 2 9.49 9.82 -4.84
N THR A 3 9.57 10.56 -5.95
CA THR A 3 8.47 10.66 -6.92
C THR A 3 8.93 10.09 -8.27
N ILE A 4 8.32 8.98 -8.68
CA ILE A 4 8.53 8.35 -9.97
C ILE A 4 7.52 8.93 -10.96
N ASN A 5 7.98 9.91 -11.73
CA ASN A 5 7.15 10.63 -12.70
C ASN A 5 7.49 10.18 -14.13
N GLY A 6 6.70 9.26 -14.69
CA GLY A 6 6.86 8.75 -16.05
C GLY A 6 8.07 7.85 -16.31
N ALA A 7 8.95 7.68 -15.32
CA ALA A 7 10.14 6.86 -15.43
C ALA A 7 9.83 5.35 -15.34
N THR A 8 10.74 4.53 -15.87
CA THR A 8 10.55 3.08 -15.98
C THR A 8 11.76 2.28 -15.54
N HIS A 9 11.56 1.02 -15.15
CA HIS A 9 12.63 0.09 -14.74
C HIS A 9 13.40 0.59 -13.51
N ILE A 10 12.67 0.77 -12.42
CA ILE A 10 13.21 1.31 -11.16
C ILE A 10 13.12 0.25 -10.07
N TRP A 11 14.15 0.19 -9.24
CA TRP A 11 14.17 -0.62 -8.04
C TRP A 11 14.44 0.28 -6.83
N ILE A 12 13.56 0.24 -5.85
CA ILE A 12 13.74 0.88 -4.54
C ILE A 12 13.78 -0.22 -3.51
N ASP A 13 14.94 -0.39 -2.90
CA ASP A 13 15.26 -1.53 -2.04
C ASP A 13 15.97 -1.08 -0.77
N HIS A 14 15.65 -1.71 0.37
CA HIS A 14 16.30 -1.46 1.67
C HIS A 14 16.41 0.02 2.07
N CYS A 15 15.41 0.82 1.68
CA CYS A 15 15.31 2.22 2.08
C CYS A 15 14.40 2.36 3.30
N THR A 16 14.65 3.38 4.13
CA THR A 16 13.75 3.79 5.20
C THR A 16 13.13 5.16 4.90
N PHE A 17 11.82 5.28 5.08
CA PHE A 17 11.04 6.50 4.87
C PHE A 17 10.25 6.86 6.13
N ASN A 18 10.41 8.09 6.62
CA ASN A 18 9.69 8.62 7.79
C ASN A 18 9.65 10.17 7.78
N ASP A 19 8.90 10.75 8.71
CA ASP A 19 8.78 12.20 8.91
C ASP A 19 9.88 12.80 9.82
N GLY A 20 10.84 11.98 10.24
CA GLY A 20 11.99 12.38 11.04
C GLY A 20 11.60 13.09 12.34
N SER A 21 12.26 14.23 12.59
CA SER A 21 12.04 15.04 13.80
C SER A 21 10.84 15.99 13.71
N ASN A 22 10.08 15.98 12.60
CA ASN A 22 8.95 16.89 12.40
C ASN A 22 7.64 16.13 12.17
N PRO A 23 7.22 15.22 13.07
CA PRO A 23 6.02 14.43 12.85
C PRO A 23 4.76 15.31 12.75
N ASP A 24 3.76 14.83 12.01
CA ASP A 24 2.50 15.52 11.76
C ASP A 24 1.74 15.94 13.02
N SER A 25 1.97 15.27 14.14
CA SER A 25 1.39 15.63 15.44
C SER A 25 1.91 16.95 15.99
N GLY A 26 3.07 17.42 15.53
CA GLY A 26 3.67 18.70 15.91
C GLY A 26 3.13 19.91 15.14
N PHE A 27 2.41 19.69 14.03
CA PHE A 27 1.88 20.79 13.21
C PHE A 27 0.49 21.26 13.69
N PRO A 28 0.20 22.57 13.57
CA PRO A 28 -1.06 23.14 14.02
C PRO A 28 -2.23 22.76 13.11
N TYR A 29 -3.42 23.14 13.54
CA TYR A 29 -4.63 23.11 12.72
C TYR A 29 -4.99 24.53 12.29
N TYR A 30 -5.30 24.71 11.01
CA TYR A 30 -5.90 25.94 10.48
C TYR A 30 -7.22 25.57 9.79
N TYR A 31 -8.25 26.39 9.99
CA TYR A 31 -9.60 26.14 9.44
C TYR A 31 -10.18 24.75 9.82
N GLY A 32 -9.84 24.23 11.01
CA GLY A 32 -10.28 22.90 11.45
C GLY A 32 -9.63 21.72 10.71
N ARG A 33 -8.55 21.97 9.96
CA ARG A 33 -7.80 20.95 9.20
C ARG A 33 -6.35 20.96 9.64
N LYS A 34 -5.72 19.79 9.68
CA LYS A 34 -4.29 19.68 9.96
C LYS A 34 -3.53 20.48 8.89
N TYR A 35 -2.61 21.33 9.32
CA TYR A 35 -1.70 22.00 8.42
C TYR A 35 -0.65 20.98 7.98
N GLN A 36 -0.96 20.29 6.88
CA GLN A 36 -0.19 19.13 6.43
C GLN A 36 1.05 19.58 5.65
N HIS A 37 2.24 19.35 6.21
CA HIS A 37 3.52 19.68 5.57
C HIS A 37 4.03 18.56 4.65
N HIS A 38 3.59 17.33 4.87
CA HIS A 38 4.08 16.17 4.13
C HIS A 38 3.14 15.74 3.00
N ASP A 39 3.74 15.18 1.94
CA ASP A 39 2.99 14.51 0.88
C ASP A 39 3.17 12.99 0.90
N GLY A 40 3.62 12.36 -0.18
CA GLY A 40 3.86 10.91 -0.22
C GLY A 40 5.29 10.51 0.15
N GLN A 41 5.50 9.22 0.40
CA GLN A 41 6.83 8.63 0.61
C GLN A 41 7.42 8.13 -0.70
N THR A 42 6.72 7.25 -1.42
CA THR A 42 7.11 6.74 -2.75
C THR A 42 5.93 6.77 -3.72
N ASP A 43 5.80 7.87 -4.46
CA ASP A 43 4.68 8.09 -5.37
C ASP A 43 5.04 7.74 -6.82
N ILE A 44 4.09 7.15 -7.54
CA ILE A 44 4.27 6.61 -8.90
C ILE A 44 3.16 7.15 -9.80
N ALA A 45 3.51 7.93 -10.81
CA ALA A 45 2.52 8.67 -11.61
C ALA A 45 2.92 8.83 -13.08
N ASN A 46 1.97 9.33 -13.88
CA ASN A 46 2.17 9.78 -15.27
C ASN A 46 2.79 8.72 -16.18
N GLY A 47 2.23 7.51 -16.17
CA GLY A 47 2.69 6.42 -17.01
C GLY A 47 4.00 5.76 -16.58
N ALA A 48 4.48 6.04 -15.37
CA ALA A 48 5.57 5.27 -14.78
C ALA A 48 5.27 3.76 -14.81
N ASN A 49 6.31 2.92 -14.97
CA ASN A 49 6.09 1.51 -15.27
C ASN A 49 7.28 0.61 -14.93
N TYR A 50 7.02 -0.67 -14.65
CA TYR A 50 8.05 -1.68 -14.36
C TYR A 50 8.91 -1.32 -13.16
N ILE A 51 8.29 -1.31 -11.98
CA ILE A 51 8.91 -0.84 -10.74
C ILE A 51 8.84 -1.93 -9.68
N THR A 52 9.90 -2.11 -8.92
CA THR A 52 9.91 -2.97 -7.73
C THR A 52 10.22 -2.13 -6.49
N LEU A 53 9.37 -2.25 -5.47
CA LEU A 53 9.59 -1.72 -4.12
C LEU A 53 9.77 -2.93 -3.18
N SER A 54 10.97 -3.16 -2.68
CA SER A 54 11.26 -4.33 -1.85
C SER A 54 12.02 -4.00 -0.57
N TYR A 55 11.73 -4.74 0.51
CA TYR A 55 12.48 -4.63 1.77
C TYR A 55 12.65 -3.21 2.29
N ASN A 56 11.69 -2.32 2.04
CA ASN A 56 11.73 -0.95 2.56
C ASN A 56 10.96 -0.85 3.87
N LYS A 57 11.39 0.02 4.76
CA LYS A 57 10.66 0.42 5.95
C LYS A 57 9.99 1.77 5.76
N TYR A 58 8.68 1.78 5.75
CA TYR A 58 7.83 2.98 5.78
C TYR A 58 7.27 3.14 7.18
N HIS A 59 7.60 4.24 7.87
CA HIS A 59 7.06 4.44 9.21
C HIS A 59 6.76 5.89 9.58
N ASP A 60 5.81 6.04 10.51
CA ASP A 60 5.41 7.31 11.14
C ASP A 60 5.14 8.41 10.09
N HIS A 61 4.13 8.16 9.25
CA HIS A 61 3.77 9.02 8.13
C HIS A 61 2.30 8.85 7.72
N ASP A 62 1.69 9.88 7.13
CA ASP A 62 0.27 9.84 6.71
C ASP A 62 0.05 9.04 5.41
N LYS A 63 0.54 9.56 4.28
CA LYS A 63 0.20 9.07 2.93
C LYS A 63 1.36 8.26 2.35
N GLY A 64 1.40 6.94 2.55
CA GLY A 64 2.53 6.10 2.12
C GLY A 64 2.93 6.25 0.64
N SER A 65 2.12 5.71 -0.26
CA SER A 65 2.39 5.61 -1.70
C SER A 65 1.10 5.71 -2.52
N VAL A 66 1.01 6.69 -3.41
CA VAL A 66 0.00 6.71 -4.48
C VAL A 66 0.57 6.16 -5.79
N ILE A 67 -0.19 5.29 -6.45
CA ILE A 67 0.11 4.74 -7.78
C ILE A 67 -1.02 5.17 -8.72
N GLY A 68 -0.75 6.12 -9.60
CA GLY A 68 -1.73 6.80 -10.45
C GLY A 68 -2.40 7.97 -9.73
N ASN A 69 -2.09 9.19 -10.17
CA ASN A 69 -2.44 10.42 -9.45
C ASN A 69 -3.85 10.96 -9.78
N SER A 70 -4.46 10.57 -10.91
CA SER A 70 -5.78 11.08 -11.32
C SER A 70 -6.67 10.00 -11.93
N ASP A 71 -7.98 10.06 -11.63
CA ASP A 71 -8.98 9.24 -12.31
C ASP A 71 -9.13 9.66 -13.79
N SER A 72 -8.81 10.90 -14.16
CA SER A 72 -8.89 11.38 -15.54
C SER A 72 -7.65 11.06 -16.40
N LYS A 73 -6.59 10.48 -15.80
CA LYS A 73 -5.33 10.16 -16.51
C LYS A 73 -5.42 8.78 -17.16
N THR A 74 -6.35 8.62 -18.10
CA THR A 74 -6.59 7.34 -18.80
C THR A 74 -5.36 6.80 -19.55
N SER A 75 -4.37 7.65 -19.84
CA SER A 75 -3.06 7.24 -20.39
C SER A 75 -2.26 6.30 -19.48
N ASP A 76 -2.63 6.19 -18.19
CA ASP A 76 -2.04 5.27 -17.23
C ASP A 76 -2.57 3.83 -17.39
N GLU A 77 -3.68 3.63 -18.10
CA GLU A 77 -4.17 2.29 -18.44
C GLU A 77 -3.10 1.51 -19.21
N GLY A 78 -2.92 0.23 -18.83
CA GLY A 78 -1.83 -0.62 -19.32
C GLY A 78 -0.42 -0.30 -18.78
N LYS A 79 -0.25 0.73 -17.95
CA LYS A 79 1.03 1.07 -17.27
C LYS A 79 0.92 0.84 -15.76
N LEU A 80 1.71 1.57 -14.97
CA LEU A 80 1.74 1.49 -13.50
C LEU A 80 1.89 0.03 -13.00
N LYS A 81 2.70 -0.76 -13.71
CA LYS A 81 3.06 -2.12 -13.29
C LYS A 81 4.10 -2.03 -12.19
N VAL A 82 3.69 -2.37 -10.98
CA VAL A 82 4.52 -2.24 -9.77
C VAL A 82 4.44 -3.51 -8.95
N THR A 83 5.59 -4.01 -8.49
CA THR A 83 5.68 -5.07 -7.50
C THR A 83 6.10 -4.48 -6.16
N ILE A 84 5.38 -4.81 -5.10
CA ILE A 84 5.63 -4.35 -3.73
C ILE A 84 5.76 -5.58 -2.85
N HIS A 85 6.95 -5.87 -2.34
CA HIS A 85 7.14 -7.06 -1.51
C HIS A 85 8.08 -6.89 -0.34
N HIS A 86 7.81 -7.63 0.74
CA HIS A 86 8.67 -7.63 1.93
C HIS A 86 8.90 -6.26 2.56
N ASN A 87 8.03 -5.27 2.30
CA ASN A 87 8.12 -3.96 2.92
C ASN A 87 7.45 -3.97 4.29
N TYR A 88 7.99 -3.17 5.21
CA TYR A 88 7.42 -2.95 6.53
C TYR A 88 6.71 -1.59 6.58
N TYR A 89 5.40 -1.60 6.80
CA TYR A 89 4.59 -0.39 7.03
C TYR A 89 4.22 -0.29 8.51
N GLN A 90 4.86 0.62 9.25
CA GLN A 90 4.65 0.81 10.69
C GLN A 90 4.06 2.20 10.97
N ASN A 91 2.88 2.28 11.59
CA ASN A 91 2.22 3.57 11.87
C ASN A 91 2.04 4.42 10.60
N ILE A 92 1.65 3.79 9.49
CA ILE A 92 1.22 4.49 8.28
C ILE A 92 -0.29 4.67 8.33
N VAL A 93 -0.78 5.90 8.14
CA VAL A 93 -2.22 6.19 8.19
C VAL A 93 -2.92 5.55 7.00
N GLN A 94 -2.41 5.74 5.79
CA GLN A 94 -3.12 5.36 4.57
C GLN A 94 -2.20 5.19 3.35
N ARG A 95 -2.79 4.66 2.27
CA ARG A 95 -2.16 4.52 0.95
C ARG A 95 -0.92 3.62 1.00
N ALA A 96 -1.06 2.36 1.38
CA ALA A 96 0.03 1.40 1.42
C ALA A 96 -0.19 0.18 0.50
N PRO A 97 -0.40 0.35 -0.82
CA PRO A 97 -0.51 1.59 -1.61
C PRO A 97 -1.98 1.99 -1.87
N ARG A 98 -2.20 3.17 -2.48
CA ARG A 98 -3.47 3.49 -3.16
C ARG A 98 -3.27 3.49 -4.68
N VAL A 99 -4.05 2.69 -5.39
CA VAL A 99 -3.83 2.39 -6.81
C VAL A 99 -4.96 2.88 -7.70
N ARG A 100 -4.61 3.37 -8.90
CA ARG A 100 -5.49 3.53 -10.05
C ARG A 100 -4.87 2.84 -11.25
N TYR A 101 -5.69 2.24 -12.12
CA TYR A 101 -5.35 1.57 -13.39
C TYR A 101 -4.38 0.36 -13.30
N GLY A 102 -3.28 0.51 -12.57
CA GLY A 102 -2.11 -0.37 -12.59
C GLY A 102 -2.38 -1.81 -12.17
N GLN A 103 -1.60 -2.69 -12.77
CA GLN A 103 -1.39 -4.07 -12.34
C GLN A 103 -0.34 -4.06 -11.23
N VAL A 104 -0.78 -4.10 -9.98
CA VAL A 104 0.11 -3.97 -8.81
C VAL A 104 0.14 -5.29 -8.05
N HIS A 105 1.31 -5.95 -8.03
CA HIS A 105 1.53 -7.17 -7.26
C HIS A 105 2.01 -6.82 -5.85
N ILE A 106 1.28 -7.22 -4.82
CA ILE A 106 1.58 -6.90 -3.42
C ILE A 106 1.75 -8.21 -2.65
N TYR A 107 2.96 -8.59 -2.26
CA TYR A 107 3.12 -9.85 -1.54
C TYR A 107 4.11 -9.82 -0.38
N ASN A 108 3.84 -10.62 0.65
CA ASN A 108 4.69 -10.73 1.84
C ASN A 108 5.07 -9.40 2.50
N ASN A 109 4.20 -8.38 2.45
CA ASN A 109 4.41 -7.15 3.21
C ASN A 109 3.83 -7.29 4.62
N PHE A 110 4.44 -6.59 5.58
CA PHE A 110 3.96 -6.53 6.95
C PHE A 110 3.48 -5.12 7.29
N TYR A 111 2.27 -5.03 7.85
CA TYR A 111 1.61 -3.80 8.20
C TYR A 111 1.29 -3.81 9.70
N ALA A 112 1.79 -2.84 10.45
CA ALA A 112 1.55 -2.70 11.88
C ALA A 112 1.10 -1.28 12.24
N GLY A 113 0.11 -1.16 13.12
CA GLY A 113 -0.35 0.15 13.56
C GLY A 113 -1.50 0.09 14.56
N SER A 114 -2.02 1.25 14.92
CA SER A 114 -3.18 1.37 15.81
C SER A 114 -4.11 2.48 15.33
N LYS A 115 -5.41 2.33 15.57
CA LYS A 115 -6.42 3.37 15.32
C LYS A 115 -6.33 4.57 16.28
N SER A 116 -5.53 4.46 17.35
CA SER A 116 -5.36 5.48 18.38
C SER A 116 -3.92 5.99 18.52
N ALA A 117 -3.06 5.72 17.53
CA ALA A 117 -1.68 6.23 17.49
C ALA A 117 -1.62 7.69 17.00
N ALA A 118 -0.44 8.32 17.09
CA ALA A 118 -0.18 9.66 16.52
C ALA A 118 -0.42 9.70 15.00
N TYR A 119 -0.07 8.60 14.32
CA TYR A 119 -0.46 8.29 12.95
C TYR A 119 -1.49 7.15 12.99
N PRO A 120 -2.78 7.46 13.20
CA PRO A 120 -3.81 6.45 13.39
C PRO A 120 -4.08 5.71 12.08
N PHE A 121 -4.01 4.38 12.09
CA PHE A 121 -4.28 3.56 10.91
C PHE A 121 -5.69 3.81 10.38
N SER A 122 -5.81 4.05 9.07
CA SER A 122 -7.07 4.21 8.35
C SER A 122 -7.36 3.02 7.44
N TYR A 123 -6.49 2.76 6.46
CA TYR A 123 -6.56 1.62 5.55
C TYR A 123 -5.18 1.33 4.96
N ALA A 124 -4.97 0.13 4.42
CA ALA A 124 -3.74 -0.19 3.69
C ALA A 124 -3.95 -0.04 2.19
N TRP A 125 -4.75 -0.92 1.59
CA TRP A 125 -4.88 -0.98 0.14
C TRP A 125 -6.03 -0.09 -0.35
N GLY A 126 -5.70 0.93 -1.14
CA GLY A 126 -6.71 1.76 -1.79
C GLY A 126 -7.08 1.19 -3.15
N ALA A 127 -8.25 0.59 -3.28
CA ALA A 127 -8.82 0.13 -4.54
C ALA A 127 -9.46 1.32 -5.28
N GLY A 128 -8.66 2.02 -6.08
CA GLY A 128 -9.08 3.18 -6.86
C GLY A 128 -9.60 2.84 -8.26
N HIS A 129 -9.84 3.88 -9.05
CA HIS A 129 -10.40 3.74 -10.39
C HIS A 129 -9.61 2.76 -11.24
N ALA A 130 -10.29 1.73 -11.75
CA ALA A 130 -9.73 0.69 -12.61
C ALA A 130 -8.48 -0.03 -12.06
N SER A 131 -8.23 0.02 -10.74
CA SER A 131 -7.07 -0.65 -10.14
C SER A 131 -7.15 -2.17 -10.30
N LYS A 132 -6.00 -2.82 -10.53
CA LYS A 132 -5.88 -4.28 -10.67
C LYS A 132 -4.86 -4.82 -9.67
N ILE A 133 -5.17 -4.67 -8.39
CA ILE A 133 -4.30 -5.15 -7.30
C ILE A 133 -4.36 -6.67 -7.21
N TYR A 134 -3.20 -7.31 -7.15
CA TYR A 134 -3.05 -8.74 -6.89
C TYR A 134 -2.24 -8.91 -5.60
N ALA A 135 -2.89 -9.26 -4.50
CA ALA A 135 -2.29 -9.34 -3.18
C ALA A 135 -2.12 -10.80 -2.71
N GLN A 136 -0.95 -11.15 -2.17
CA GLN A 136 -0.67 -12.52 -1.69
C GLN A 136 0.09 -12.52 -0.37
N ASN A 137 -0.38 -13.30 0.59
CA ASN A 137 0.34 -13.59 1.83
C ASN A 137 0.85 -12.33 2.56
N ASN A 138 0.00 -11.31 2.69
CA ASN A 138 0.32 -10.09 3.44
C ASN A 138 -0.21 -10.21 4.87
N VAL A 139 0.47 -9.56 5.82
CA VAL A 139 0.15 -9.68 7.25
C VAL A 139 -0.12 -8.31 7.86
N PHE A 140 -1.21 -8.22 8.61
CA PHE A 140 -1.66 -7.02 9.31
C PHE A 140 -1.73 -7.26 10.82
N GLU A 141 -1.14 -6.36 11.59
CA GLU A 141 -1.28 -6.25 13.04
C GLU A 141 -1.83 -4.86 13.39
N VAL A 142 -3.16 -4.75 13.37
CA VAL A 142 -3.91 -3.54 13.71
C VAL A 142 -5.07 -3.94 14.63
N PRO A 143 -4.90 -3.82 15.97
CA PRO A 143 -5.88 -4.28 16.94
C PRO A 143 -7.29 -3.71 16.70
N GLY A 144 -8.29 -4.60 16.68
CA GLY A 144 -9.70 -4.25 16.51
C GLY A 144 -10.06 -3.70 15.12
N LEU A 145 -9.19 -3.87 14.11
CA LEU A 145 -9.54 -3.61 12.72
C LEU A 145 -10.44 -4.73 12.18
N ALA A 146 -11.50 -4.37 11.46
CA ALA A 146 -12.34 -5.32 10.75
C ALA A 146 -11.77 -5.63 9.36
N ALA A 147 -12.08 -6.81 8.81
CA ALA A 147 -11.55 -7.25 7.52
C ALA A 147 -11.87 -6.29 6.36
N ASP A 148 -13.05 -5.68 6.37
CA ASP A 148 -13.47 -4.69 5.37
C ASP A 148 -12.63 -3.40 5.42
N LYS A 149 -12.02 -3.08 6.57
CA LYS A 149 -11.20 -1.86 6.77
C LYS A 149 -9.73 -2.01 6.38
N VAL A 150 -9.29 -3.19 5.96
CA VAL A 150 -7.97 -3.35 5.34
C VAL A 150 -7.90 -2.57 4.01
N ILE A 151 -9.02 -2.53 3.30
CA ILE A 151 -9.17 -1.88 2.00
C ILE A 151 -10.01 -0.60 2.16
N SER A 152 -9.67 0.42 1.38
CA SER A 152 -10.59 1.52 1.10
C SER A 152 -10.95 1.49 -0.39
N VAL A 153 -12.25 1.37 -0.68
CA VAL A 153 -12.78 1.32 -2.04
C VAL A 153 -13.19 2.73 -2.48
N PHE A 154 -12.60 3.22 -3.57
CA PHE A 154 -12.93 4.52 -4.15
C PHE A 154 -13.79 4.35 -5.41
N SER A 155 -14.38 5.45 -5.87
CA SER A 155 -15.16 5.47 -7.11
C SER A 155 -14.38 4.84 -8.28
N GLY A 156 -15.01 3.88 -8.97
CA GLY A 156 -14.41 3.13 -10.07
C GLY A 156 -13.54 1.94 -9.66
N GLY A 157 -13.27 1.74 -8.37
CA GLY A 157 -12.68 0.51 -7.85
C GLY A 157 -13.71 -0.62 -7.85
N LYS A 158 -13.40 -1.74 -8.49
CA LYS A 158 -14.34 -2.87 -8.69
C LYS A 158 -13.77 -4.24 -8.38
N ALA A 159 -12.44 -4.37 -8.36
CA ALA A 159 -11.77 -5.65 -8.21
C ALA A 159 -10.47 -5.50 -7.41
N LEU A 160 -10.18 -6.52 -6.61
CA LEU A 160 -8.92 -6.72 -5.92
C LEU A 160 -8.77 -8.23 -5.71
N HIS A 161 -7.73 -8.82 -6.29
CA HIS A 161 -7.42 -10.21 -5.99
C HIS A 161 -6.67 -10.25 -4.67
N GLU A 162 -7.07 -11.11 -3.74
CA GLU A 162 -6.25 -11.41 -2.58
C GLU A 162 -6.37 -12.87 -2.13
N ASP A 163 -5.24 -13.40 -1.69
CA ASP A 163 -5.11 -14.73 -1.09
C ASP A 163 -4.11 -14.72 0.07
N GLY A 164 -4.37 -15.54 1.09
CA GLY A 164 -3.46 -15.73 2.23
C GLY A 164 -3.30 -14.53 3.16
N THR A 165 -4.19 -13.54 3.14
CA THR A 165 -4.11 -12.38 4.04
C THR A 165 -4.36 -12.78 5.49
N LEU A 166 -3.44 -12.40 6.39
CA LEU A 166 -3.65 -12.51 7.85
C LEU A 166 -3.92 -11.14 8.45
N LEU A 167 -4.98 -11.02 9.24
CA LEU A 167 -5.28 -9.85 10.06
C LEU A 167 -5.36 -10.27 11.52
N ASN A 168 -4.45 -9.71 12.33
CA ASN A 168 -4.32 -10.01 13.76
C ASN A 168 -4.23 -11.53 14.03
N GLY A 169 -3.48 -12.24 13.18
CA GLY A 169 -3.30 -13.68 13.25
C GLY A 169 -4.42 -14.54 12.64
N ALA A 170 -5.56 -13.94 12.25
CA ALA A 170 -6.66 -14.67 11.61
C ALA A 170 -6.61 -14.52 10.08
N ALA A 171 -6.87 -15.63 9.36
CA ALA A 171 -7.08 -15.56 7.92
C ALA A 171 -8.38 -14.81 7.62
N ILE A 172 -8.33 -13.89 6.65
CA ILE A 172 -9.48 -13.09 6.21
C ILE A 172 -9.62 -13.13 4.70
N ASN A 173 -10.79 -12.71 4.19
CA ASN A 173 -10.94 -12.34 2.78
C ASN A 173 -11.34 -10.87 2.64
N ALA A 174 -10.36 -9.97 2.45
CA ALA A 174 -10.60 -8.53 2.45
C ALA A 174 -11.39 -8.07 1.21
N SER A 175 -11.19 -8.72 0.05
CA SER A 175 -11.94 -8.42 -1.17
C SER A 175 -13.42 -8.75 -1.01
N ALA A 176 -13.73 -9.96 -0.54
CA ALA A 176 -15.10 -10.40 -0.31
C ALA A 176 -15.80 -9.57 0.77
N ALA A 177 -15.09 -9.20 1.84
CA ALA A 177 -15.62 -8.30 2.88
C ALA A 177 -16.03 -6.92 2.34
N ASN A 178 -15.48 -6.50 1.19
CA ASN A 178 -15.82 -5.26 0.49
C ASN A 178 -16.72 -5.47 -0.74
N GLY A 179 -17.16 -6.70 -1.03
CA GLY A 179 -17.95 -6.99 -2.24
C GLY A 179 -17.20 -6.77 -3.56
N LEU A 180 -15.87 -6.80 -3.55
CA LEU A 180 -15.04 -6.64 -4.74
C LEU A 180 -14.87 -7.97 -5.50
N SER A 181 -14.76 -7.87 -6.82
CA SER A 181 -14.38 -9.02 -7.67
C SER A 181 -12.94 -9.46 -7.36
N GLN A 182 -12.75 -10.77 -7.16
CA GLN A 182 -11.42 -11.40 -7.08
C GLN A 182 -10.73 -11.54 -8.46
N SER A 183 -11.47 -11.32 -9.56
CA SER A 183 -10.91 -11.32 -10.91
C SER A 183 -10.44 -9.92 -11.26
N VAL A 184 -9.11 -9.75 -11.32
CA VAL A 184 -8.44 -8.51 -11.74
C VAL A 184 -7.91 -8.57 -13.18
N GLY A 185 -8.14 -9.69 -13.88
CA GLY A 185 -7.80 -9.86 -15.30
C GLY A 185 -6.31 -10.09 -15.59
N TRP A 186 -5.52 -10.46 -14.58
CA TRP A 186 -4.11 -10.84 -14.74
C TRP A 186 -3.64 -11.69 -13.54
N THR A 187 -2.50 -12.35 -13.74
CA THR A 187 -1.76 -13.07 -12.69
C THR A 187 -0.29 -12.72 -12.80
N PRO A 188 0.39 -12.29 -11.72
CA PRO A 188 1.81 -12.00 -11.73
C PRO A 188 2.63 -13.25 -12.11
N SER A 189 3.59 -13.09 -13.01
CA SER A 189 4.56 -14.14 -13.37
C SER A 189 6.00 -13.81 -12.99
N LEU A 190 6.31 -12.52 -12.78
CA LEU A 190 7.63 -12.03 -12.39
C LEU A 190 7.67 -11.76 -10.90
N HIS A 191 7.95 -12.79 -10.11
CA HIS A 191 8.15 -12.68 -8.67
C HIS A 191 9.18 -13.70 -8.19
N GLY A 192 9.84 -13.40 -7.07
CA GLY A 192 10.65 -14.38 -6.34
C GLY A 192 9.75 -15.38 -5.59
N SER A 193 10.34 -16.12 -4.64
CA SER A 193 9.55 -16.98 -3.76
C SER A 193 8.55 -16.17 -2.94
N ILE A 194 7.32 -16.67 -2.85
CA ILE A 194 6.28 -16.13 -1.98
C ILE A 194 6.25 -16.99 -0.72
N GLY A 195 6.71 -16.42 0.40
CA GLY A 195 6.73 -17.08 1.70
C GLY A 195 5.33 -17.26 2.29
N SER A 196 5.19 -18.20 3.23
CA SER A 196 3.98 -18.37 4.02
C SER A 196 3.70 -17.12 4.85
N SER A 197 2.42 -16.69 4.92
CA SER A 197 1.98 -15.56 5.74
C SER A 197 2.39 -15.69 7.21
N SER A 198 2.54 -16.91 7.73
CA SER A 198 3.01 -17.16 9.10
C SER A 198 4.41 -16.62 9.38
N ASN A 199 5.27 -16.51 8.37
CA ASN A 199 6.68 -16.15 8.51
C ASN A 199 6.96 -14.69 8.11
N VAL A 200 6.02 -14.05 7.40
CA VAL A 200 6.17 -12.70 6.85
C VAL A 200 6.57 -11.69 7.91
N LYS A 201 5.92 -11.69 9.08
CA LYS A 201 6.27 -10.76 10.16
C LYS A 201 7.74 -10.86 10.56
N SER A 202 8.22 -12.07 10.87
CA SER A 202 9.61 -12.29 11.28
C SER A 202 10.60 -11.99 10.16
N ASP A 203 10.27 -12.37 8.93
CA ASP A 203 11.12 -12.14 7.77
C ASP A 203 11.26 -10.64 7.46
N VAL A 204 10.15 -9.90 7.48
CA VAL A 204 10.14 -8.48 7.16
C VAL A 204 10.81 -7.66 8.27
N ILE A 205 10.48 -7.90 9.55
CA ILE A 205 11.10 -7.15 10.66
C ILE A 205 12.62 -7.30 10.69
N SER A 206 13.14 -8.46 10.26
CA SER A 206 14.58 -8.73 10.30
C SER A 206 15.36 -8.21 9.08
N LYS A 207 14.68 -7.86 7.98
CA LYS A 207 15.31 -7.58 6.69
C LYS A 207 14.96 -6.21 6.10
N ALA A 208 13.82 -5.61 6.45
CA ALA A 208 13.34 -4.33 5.89
C ALA A 208 13.75 -3.09 6.71
#